data_AF-A0A846PLC7-F1
#
_entry.id   AF-A0A846PLC7-F1
#
_cell.length_a   1.000
_cell.length_b   1.000
_cell.length_c   1.000
_cell.angle_alpha   90.00
_cell.angle_beta   90.00
_cell.angle_gamma   90.00
#
_symmetry.space_group_name_H-M   'P 1'
#
loop_
_entity.id
_entity.type
_entity.pdbx_description
1 polymer ?
#
loop_
_entity_poly.entity_id
_entity_poly.type
_entity_poly.pdbx_seq_one_letter_code
_entity_poly.pdbx_strand_id
1 'polypeptide(L)' 'TIKPEDKEMIIDILKNLGFPVLKATEEGEKLCSMLCIEGKVDAVYSRDTDVVAMGCPISFNEEAGWLYNTKTQK' A
#
# COMPACT_ATOMS: atom_id res chain seq x y z
N THR A 1 7.87 2.71 18.74
CA THR A 1 7.89 3.66 17.61
C THR A 1 9.13 3.42 16.79
N ILE A 2 9.01 3.32 15.47
CA ILE A 2 10.14 3.10 14.55
C ILE A 2 11.01 4.36 14.49
N LYS A 3 12.33 4.23 14.55
CA LYS A 3 13.25 5.38 14.52
C LYS A 3 13.33 5.99 13.12
N PRO A 4 13.56 7.30 12.99
CA PRO A 4 13.75 7.93 11.68
C PRO A 4 14.89 7.30 10.87
N GLU A 5 16.01 6.97 11.52
CA GLU A 5 17.17 6.34 10.86
C GLU A 5 16.83 5.00 10.21
N ASP A 6 16.01 4.17 10.88
CA ASP A 6 15.58 2.87 10.37
C ASP A 6 14.70 3.03 9.11
N LYS A 7 13.90 4.11 9.03
CA LYS A 7 13.06 4.41 7.86
C LYS A 7 13.89 4.81 6.64
N GLU A 8 14.92 5.64 6.83
CA GLU A 8 15.79 6.04 5.73
C GLU A 8 16.64 4.85 5.26
N MET A 9 17.14 4.03 6.20
CA MET A 9 17.89 2.83 5.86
C MET A 9 17.10 1.85 4.98
N ILE A 10 15.83 1.58 5.28
CA ILE A 10 15.03 0.67 4.45
C ILE A 10 14.74 1.27 3.07
N ILE A 11 14.50 2.58 2.98
CA ILE A 11 14.30 3.28 1.70
C ILE A 11 15.54 3.13 0.82
N ASP A 12 16.73 3.32 1.40
CA ASP A 12 17.99 3.20 0.67
C ASP A 12 18.24 1.76 0.20
N ILE A 13 17.98 0.76 1.05
CA ILE A 13 18.10 -0.65 0.68
C ILE A 13 17.18 -0.97 -0.51
N LEU A 14 15.90 -0.58 -0.42
CA LEU A 14 14.91 -0.86 -1.47
C LEU A 14 15.29 -0.19 -2.80
N LYS A 15 15.71 1.08 -2.77
CA LYS A 15 16.17 1.80 -3.97
C LYS A 15 17.39 1.15 -4.59
N ASN A 16 18.37 0.73 -3.78
CA ASN A 16 19.58 0.06 -4.27
C ASN A 16 19.29 -1.34 -4.86
N LEU A 17 18.23 -2.01 -4.39
CA LEU A 17 17.74 -3.25 -5.00
C LEU A 17 16.92 -3.02 -6.27
N GLY A 18 16.69 -1.77 -6.67
CA GLY A 18 15.95 -1.41 -7.89
C GLY A 18 14.43 -1.31 -7.70
N PHE A 19 13.93 -1.36 -6.46
CA PHE A 19 12.51 -1.16 -6.20
C PHE A 19 12.12 0.32 -6.27
N PRO A 20 10.99 0.67 -6.92
CA PRO A 20 10.46 2.02 -6.86
C PRO A 20 9.94 2.30 -5.44
N VAL A 21 10.43 3.39 -4.84
CA VAL A 21 9.99 3.83 -3.51
C VAL A 21 9.39 5.23 -3.63
N LEU A 22 8.13 5.37 -3.25
CA LEU A 22 7.40 6.63 -3.24
C LEU A 22 7.23 7.11 -1.80
N LYS A 23 7.41 8.41 -1.58
CA LYS A 23 7.16 9.05 -0.28
C LYS A 23 5.82 9.78 -0.36
N ALA A 24 4.87 9.38 0.49
CA ALA A 24 3.62 10.10 0.64
C ALA A 24 3.85 11.47 1.28
N THR A 25 3.09 12.47 0.86
CA THR A 25 3.06 13.80 1.50
C THR A 25 2.42 13.73 2.88
N GLU A 26 1.43 12.86 3.04
CA GLU A 26 0.66 12.64 4.26
C GLU A 26 0.73 11.16 4.65
N GLU A 27 -0.36 10.41 4.46
CA GLU A 27 -0.48 9.01 4.83
C GLU A 27 -0.12 8.07 3.67
N GLY A 28 0.62 7.00 3.98
CA GLY A 28 1.00 5.97 3.01
C GLY A 28 -0.20 5.23 2.43
N GLU A 29 -1.20 4.91 3.26
CA GLU A 29 -2.38 4.16 2.84
C GLU A 29 -3.23 4.92 1.81
N LYS A 30 -3.35 6.24 1.98
CA LYS A 30 -4.01 7.12 1.02
C LYS A 30 -3.30 7.11 -0.33
N LEU A 31 -1.96 7.22 -0.33
CA LEU A 31 -1.17 7.15 -1.55
C LEU A 31 -1.33 5.79 -2.24
N CYS A 32 -1.20 4.68 -1.51
CA CYS A 32 -1.35 3.34 -2.05
C CYS A 32 -2.74 3.12 -2.65
N SER A 33 -3.79 3.53 -1.94
CA SER A 33 -5.18 3.42 -2.41
C SER A 33 -5.38 4.23 -3.69
N MET A 34 -4.87 5.46 -3.75
CA MET A 34 -4.95 6.32 -4.93
C MET A 34 -4.25 5.72 -6.14
N LEU A 35 -3.04 5.16 -5.97
CA LEU A 35 -2.32 4.49 -7.06
C LEU A 35 -3.12 3.30 -7.64
N CYS A 36 -3.82 2.56 -6.78
CA CYS A 36 -4.64 1.43 -7.22
C CYS A 36 -5.93 1.91 -7.92
N ILE A 37 -6.59 2.95 -7.39
CA ILE A 37 -7.77 3.59 -8.00
C ILE A 37 -7.43 4.15 -9.40
N GLU A 38 -6.27 4.79 -9.55
CA GLU A 38 -5.79 5.33 -10.83
C GLU A 38 -5.26 4.26 -11.80
N GLY A 39 -5.26 2.98 -11.41
CA GLY A 39 -4.77 1.88 -12.24
C GLY A 39 -3.26 1.90 -12.46
N LYS A 40 -2.49 2.53 -11.57
CA LYS A 40 -1.02 2.51 -11.58
C LYS A 40 -0.45 1.21 -10.99
N VAL A 41 -1.24 0.54 -10.15
CA VAL A 41 -0.94 -0.78 -9.56
C VAL A 41 -2.20 -1.64 -9.55
N ASP A 42 -2.04 -2.96 -9.56
CA ASP A 42 -3.16 -3.90 -9.60
C ASP A 42 -3.87 -4.08 -8.25
N ALA A 43 -3.14 -3.93 -7.13
CA ALA A 43 -3.65 -4.12 -5.79
C ALA A 43 -2.78 -3.42 -4.74
N VAL A 44 -3.34 -3.24 -3.54
CA VAL A 44 -2.59 -2.77 -2.35
C VAL A 44 -2.38 -3.94 -1.38
N TYR A 45 -1.16 -4.09 -0.89
CA TYR A 45 -0.84 -4.99 0.21
C TYR A 45 -0.77 -4.20 1.51
N SER A 46 -1.71 -4.42 2.42
CA SER A 46 -1.72 -3.80 3.74
C SER A 46 -2.43 -4.70 4.74
N ARG A 47 -2.00 -4.65 6.00
CA ARG A 47 -2.72 -5.30 7.10
C ARG A 47 -3.87 -4.43 7.64
N ASP A 48 -3.78 -3.13 7.42
CA ASP A 48 -4.79 -2.18 7.85
C ASP A 48 -5.95 -2.14 6.84
N THR A 49 -7.17 -2.04 7.35
CA THR A 49 -8.39 -2.04 6.53
C THR A 49 -8.76 -0.66 6.00
N ASP A 50 -8.04 0.40 6.39
CA ASP A 50 -8.40 1.77 6.05
C ASP A 50 -8.26 2.03 4.53
N VAL A 51 -7.38 1.29 3.85
CA VAL A 51 -7.32 1.26 2.37
C VAL A 51 -8.66 0.89 1.71
N VAL A 52 -9.47 0.03 2.34
CA VAL A 52 -10.81 -0.32 1.83
C VAL A 52 -11.77 0.84 2.04
N ALA A 53 -11.71 1.51 3.19
CA ALA A 53 -12.52 2.70 3.47
C ALA A 53 -12.17 3.87 2.53
N MET A 54 -10.90 3.97 2.11
CA MET A 54 -10.42 4.92 1.10
C MET A 54 -10.84 4.55 -0.34
N GLY A 55 -11.52 3.43 -0.54
CA GLY A 55 -12.04 3.00 -1.85
C GLY A 55 -11.04 2.21 -2.69
N CYS A 56 -9.99 1.64 -2.11
CA CYS A 56 -9.04 0.81 -2.83
C CYS A 56 -9.75 -0.39 -3.49
N PRO A 57 -9.67 -0.58 -4.82
CA PRO A 57 -10.51 -1.55 -5.52
C PRO A 57 -10.11 -3.00 -5.26
N ILE A 58 -8.81 -3.26 -5.01
CA ILE A 58 -8.26 -4.58 -4.69
C ILE A 58 -7.27 -4.45 -3.54
N SER A 59 -7.51 -5.17 -2.43
CA SER A 59 -6.62 -5.18 -1.26
C SER A 59 -6.34 -6.61 -0.79
N PHE A 60 -5.07 -6.89 -0.51
CA PHE A 60 -4.58 -8.13 0.08
C PHE A 60 -4.24 -7.91 1.55
N ASN A 61 -4.88 -8.69 2.43
CA ASN A 61 -4.60 -8.68 3.86
C ASN A 61 -4.31 -10.11 4.34
N GLU A 62 -3.11 -10.31 4.87
CA GLU A 62 -2.57 -11.63 5.23
C GLU A 62 -3.24 -12.23 6.48
N GLU A 63 -3.50 -11.44 7.52
CA GLU A 63 -4.13 -11.93 8.78
C GLU A 63 -5.62 -12.20 8.59
N ALA A 64 -6.24 -11.40 7.73
CA ALA A 64 -7.60 -11.54 7.27
C ALA A 64 -7.85 -12.88 6.56
N GLY A 65 -6.96 -13.28 5.64
CA GLY A 65 -7.22 -14.41 4.74
C GLY A 65 -8.31 -14.13 3.68
N TRP A 66 -8.69 -12.86 3.49
CA TRP A 66 -9.66 -12.43 2.47
C TRP A 66 -9.05 -11.45 1.46
N LEU A 67 -9.45 -11.64 0.20
CA LEU A 67 -9.22 -10.70 -0.89
C LEU A 67 -10.41 -9.75 -0.94
N TYR A 68 -10.18 -8.46 -0.73
CA TYR A 68 -11.17 -7.47 -1.11
C TYR A 68 -11.01 -7.17 -2.61
N ASN A 69 -12.09 -7.34 -3.38
CA ASN A 69 -12.12 -6.96 -4.79
C ASN A 69 -13.52 -6.46 -5.16
N THR A 70 -13.60 -5.20 -5.56
CA THR A 70 -14.86 -4.54 -5.95
C THR A 70 -15.54 -5.18 -7.16
N LYS A 71 -14.78 -5.84 -8.05
CA LYS A 71 -15.32 -6.49 -9.26
C LYS A 71 -16.00 -7.83 -8.99
N THR A 72 -15.62 -8.53 -7.91
CA THR A 72 -16.21 -9.82 -7.53
C THR A 72 -17.44 -9.68 -6.62
N GLN A 73 -17.77 -8.46 -6.18
CA GLN A 73 -18.96 -8.18 -5.35
C GLN A 73 -20.22 -7.85 -6.20
N LYS A 74 -20.22 -8.20 -7.49
CA LYS A 74 -21.37 -8.05 -8.40
C LYS A 74 -22.02 -9.38 -8.74
#